data_AF-A0A6P7GRU7-F1
#
_entry.id   AF-A0A6P7GRU7-F1
#
_cell.length_a   1.000
_cell.length_b   1.000
_cell.length_c   1.000
_cell.angle_alpha   90.00
_cell.angle_beta   90.00
_cell.angle_gamma   90.00
#
_symmetry.space_group_name_H-M   'P 1'
#
loop_
_entity.id
_entity.type
_entity.pdbx_description
1 polymer ?
#
loop_
_entity_poly.entity_id
_entity_poly.type
_entity_poly.pdbx_seq_one_letter_code
_entity_poly.pdbx_strand_id
1 'polypeptide(L)'
;MKKVVMNLRKIIGSGHSWRNACYKLSSVLFTKELLTHFSWTGVSRTKNTKLPFQKLHNILGIFYHVVKYCDGSFNYAHRETFFRDGILKHANTRLNPKKKNDKENNPDQENIRRGRDDILIEDIIICNVDVNPVEEELMGDDGEQQEEEN
;
A
#
# COMPACT_ATOMS: atom_id res chain seq x y z
N MET A 1 -12.16 16.16 -0.61
CA MET A 1 -12.10 14.78 -1.16
C MET A 1 -11.86 14.72 -2.68
N LYS A 2 -12.60 15.47 -3.52
CA LYS A 2 -12.46 15.43 -4.99
C LYS A 2 -11.02 15.64 -5.51
N LYS A 3 -10.26 16.59 -4.93
CA LYS A 3 -8.87 16.89 -5.33
C LYS A 3 -7.91 15.69 -5.16
N VAL A 4 -8.01 14.97 -4.03
CA VAL A 4 -7.17 13.79 -3.74
C VAL A 4 -7.45 12.65 -4.73
N VAL A 5 -8.72 12.36 -4.99
CA VAL A 5 -9.13 11.35 -5.97
C VAL A 5 -8.61 11.67 -7.37
N MET A 6 -8.65 12.95 -7.79
CA MET A 6 -8.10 13.34 -9.09
C MET A 6 -6.59 13.18 -9.18
N ASN A 7 -5.84 13.52 -8.12
CA ASN A 7 -4.38 13.34 -8.11
C ASN A 7 -4.01 11.85 -8.15
N LEU A 8 -4.67 11.02 -7.34
CA LEU A 8 -4.44 9.58 -7.35
C LEU A 8 -4.78 8.97 -8.72
N ARG A 9 -5.87 9.39 -9.35
CA ARG A 9 -6.21 8.98 -10.72
C ARG A 9 -5.09 9.28 -11.71
N LYS A 10 -4.47 10.47 -11.66
CA LYS A 10 -3.35 10.83 -12.55
C LYS A 10 -2.16 9.88 -12.36
N ILE A 11 -1.88 9.47 -11.13
CA ILE A 11 -0.80 8.53 -10.82
C ILE A 11 -1.12 7.13 -11.38
N ILE A 12 -2.37 6.67 -11.26
CA ILE A 12 -2.77 5.34 -11.75
C ILE A 12 -2.82 5.29 -13.28
N GLY A 13 -3.31 6.34 -13.92
CA GLY A 13 -3.59 6.35 -15.36
C GLY A 13 -4.95 5.73 -15.72
N SER A 14 -5.21 5.55 -17.00
CA SER A 14 -6.44 4.97 -17.56
C SER A 14 -6.14 3.77 -18.47
N GLY A 15 -7.12 2.88 -18.69
CA GLY A 15 -7.00 1.75 -19.61
C GLY A 15 -6.39 0.48 -19.01
N HIS A 16 -6.18 0.44 -17.69
CA HIS A 16 -5.76 -0.76 -16.98
C HIS A 16 -6.96 -1.52 -16.43
N SER A 17 -6.85 -2.86 -16.34
CA SER A 17 -7.82 -3.66 -15.60
C SER A 17 -7.85 -3.23 -14.12
N TRP A 18 -8.99 -3.42 -13.45
CA TRP A 18 -9.11 -3.09 -12.02
C TRP A 18 -8.02 -3.76 -11.16
N ARG A 19 -7.54 -4.96 -11.53
CA ARG A 19 -6.47 -5.66 -10.80
C ARG A 19 -5.16 -4.89 -10.82
N ASN A 20 -4.73 -4.45 -12.00
CA ASN A 20 -3.50 -3.67 -12.17
C ASN A 20 -3.62 -2.31 -11.47
N ALA A 21 -4.77 -1.66 -11.58
CA ALA A 21 -5.07 -0.42 -10.87
C ALA A 21 -5.00 -0.60 -9.35
N CYS A 22 -5.54 -1.70 -8.81
CA CYS A 22 -5.44 -2.03 -7.39
C CYS A 22 -3.99 -2.16 -6.91
N TYR A 23 -3.15 -2.93 -7.60
CA TYR A 23 -1.74 -3.11 -7.21
C TYR A 23 -0.96 -1.79 -7.27
N LYS A 24 -1.12 -1.02 -8.35
CA LYS A 24 -0.48 0.28 -8.51
C LYS A 24 -0.92 1.25 -7.41
N LEU A 25 -2.23 1.36 -7.16
CA LEU A 25 -2.74 2.24 -6.11
C LEU A 25 -2.32 1.80 -4.70
N SER A 26 -2.29 0.50 -4.43
CA SER A 26 -1.79 0.01 -3.16
C SER A 26 -0.31 0.33 -2.93
N SER A 27 0.52 0.29 -3.98
CA SER A 27 1.93 0.66 -3.86
C SER A 27 2.15 2.16 -3.56
N VAL A 28 1.18 3.00 -3.95
CA VAL A 28 1.20 4.46 -3.66
C VAL A 28 0.68 4.74 -2.25
N LEU A 29 -0.37 4.05 -1.82
CA LEU A 29 -1.03 4.34 -0.54
C LEU A 29 -0.40 3.65 0.67
N PHE A 30 0.29 2.53 0.47
CA PHE A 30 0.77 1.70 1.57
C PHE A 30 2.19 1.22 1.34
N THR A 31 3.02 1.35 2.38
CA THR A 31 4.32 0.67 2.40
C THR A 31 4.13 -0.83 2.60
N LYS A 32 5.09 -1.63 2.14
CA LYS A 32 5.07 -3.08 2.32
C LYS A 32 5.09 -3.45 3.81
N GLU A 33 5.88 -2.73 4.59
CA GLU A 33 6.01 -2.90 6.04
C GLU A 33 4.69 -2.63 6.76
N LEU A 34 4.03 -1.51 6.47
CA LEU A 34 2.73 -1.17 7.06
C LEU A 34 1.72 -2.30 6.91
N LEU A 35 1.63 -2.89 5.71
CA LEU A 35 0.68 -3.96 5.42
C LEU A 35 0.92 -5.24 6.25
N THR A 36 2.12 -5.44 6.80
CA THR A 36 2.41 -6.62 7.65
C THR A 36 1.71 -6.56 9.01
N HIS A 37 1.44 -5.36 9.52
CA HIS A 37 0.76 -5.12 10.80
C HIS A 37 -0.76 -5.36 10.76
N PHE A 38 -1.32 -5.54 9.57
CA PHE A 38 -2.75 -5.73 9.37
C PHE A 38 -3.11 -7.16 8.96
N SER A 39 -4.34 -7.56 9.30
CA SER A 39 -5.10 -8.61 8.62
C SER A 39 -6.50 -8.08 8.31
N TRP A 40 -7.27 -8.76 7.47
CA TRP A 40 -8.59 -8.26 7.09
C TRP A 40 -9.48 -7.99 8.31
N THR A 41 -9.59 -8.97 9.21
CA THR A 41 -10.44 -8.90 10.42
C THR A 41 -9.67 -8.59 11.70
N GLY A 42 -8.34 -8.48 11.66
CA GLY A 42 -7.47 -8.34 12.85
C GLY A 42 -7.17 -9.67 13.55
N VAL A 43 -7.92 -10.73 13.22
CA VAL A 43 -7.67 -12.08 13.76
C VAL A 43 -6.38 -12.62 13.18
N SER A 44 -5.51 -13.13 14.05
CA SER A 44 -4.27 -13.80 13.69
C SER A 44 -4.29 -15.21 14.24
N ARG A 45 -3.81 -16.17 13.44
CA ARG A 45 -3.60 -17.56 13.90
C ARG A 45 -2.37 -17.67 14.80
N THR A 46 -1.48 -16.68 14.71
CA THR A 46 -0.24 -16.59 15.49
C THR A 46 -0.49 -15.65 16.67
N LYS A 47 0.26 -15.81 17.78
CA LYS A 47 0.14 -14.97 18.98
C LYS A 47 0.33 -13.46 18.76
N ASN A 48 0.77 -13.04 17.57
CA ASN A 48 0.84 -11.63 17.18
C ASN A 48 -0.53 -11.10 16.79
N THR A 49 -1.07 -10.20 17.61
CA THR A 49 -2.31 -9.46 17.32
C THR A 49 -2.09 -8.52 16.14
N LYS A 50 -2.93 -8.61 15.11
CA LYS A 50 -2.91 -7.73 13.95
C LYS A 50 -4.06 -6.72 14.02
N LEU A 51 -3.90 -5.56 13.40
CA LEU A 51 -4.98 -4.58 13.30
C LEU A 51 -5.98 -4.97 12.21
N PRO A 52 -7.29 -4.73 12.41
CA PRO A 52 -8.33 -5.01 11.42
C PRO A 52 -8.32 -3.99 10.27
N PHE A 53 -7.82 -4.38 9.10
CA PHE A 53 -7.73 -3.51 7.92
C PHE A 53 -9.10 -3.04 7.44
N GLN A 54 -10.13 -3.87 7.59
CA GLN A 54 -11.49 -3.53 7.18
C GLN A 54 -12.07 -2.29 7.90
N LYS A 55 -11.49 -1.89 9.05
CA LYS A 55 -11.90 -0.68 9.79
C LYS A 55 -11.37 0.62 9.17
N LEU A 56 -10.47 0.56 8.18
CA LEU A 56 -9.94 1.73 7.48
C LEU A 56 -10.93 2.26 6.42
N HIS A 57 -12.18 2.50 6.82
CA HIS A 57 -13.29 2.78 5.90
C HIS A 57 -13.03 3.97 4.97
N ASN A 58 -12.43 5.05 5.48
CA ASN A 58 -12.12 6.24 4.70
C ASN A 58 -11.09 5.96 3.59
N ILE A 59 -10.01 5.24 3.93
CA ILE A 59 -8.96 4.88 2.97
C ILE A 59 -9.50 3.88 1.95
N LEU A 60 -10.25 2.87 2.42
CA LEU A 60 -10.90 1.88 1.56
C LEU A 60 -11.96 2.50 0.62
N GLY A 61 -12.62 3.59 1.05
CA GLY A 61 -13.55 4.37 0.24
C GLY A 61 -12.82 5.14 -0.87
N ILE A 62 -11.75 5.85 -0.53
CA ILE A 62 -10.91 6.55 -1.52
C ILE A 62 -10.35 5.55 -2.54
N PHE A 63 -9.80 4.42 -2.05
CA PHE A 63 -9.30 3.34 -2.89
C PHE A 63 -10.37 2.86 -3.88
N TYR A 64 -11.57 2.60 -3.37
CA TYR A 64 -12.70 2.16 -4.20
C TYR A 64 -13.02 3.15 -5.32
N HIS A 65 -13.17 4.43 -4.99
CA HIS A 65 -13.55 5.44 -5.97
C HIS A 65 -12.49 5.65 -7.05
N VAL A 66 -11.20 5.58 -6.69
CA VAL A 66 -10.11 5.70 -7.67
C VAL A 66 -10.09 4.50 -8.62
N VAL A 67 -10.19 3.27 -8.10
CA VAL A 67 -10.16 2.07 -8.97
C VAL A 67 -11.44 1.96 -9.81
N LYS A 68 -12.61 2.27 -9.24
CA LYS A 68 -13.90 2.32 -9.95
C LYS A 68 -13.89 3.31 -11.10
N TYR A 69 -13.15 4.40 -10.94
CA TYR A 69 -12.94 5.37 -12.01
C TYR A 69 -12.13 4.77 -13.16
N CYS A 70 -11.07 4.02 -12.87
CA CYS A 70 -10.24 3.38 -13.88
C CYS A 70 -10.98 2.24 -14.60
N ASP A 71 -11.77 1.46 -13.87
CA ASP A 71 -12.51 0.31 -14.39
C ASP A 71 -13.91 0.25 -13.75
N GLY A 72 -14.92 0.51 -14.58
CA GLY A 72 -16.33 0.54 -14.17
C GLY A 72 -16.87 -0.82 -13.72
N SER A 73 -16.20 -1.94 -14.00
CA SER A 73 -16.60 -3.26 -13.51
C SER A 73 -16.19 -3.51 -12.05
N PHE A 74 -15.29 -2.68 -11.50
CA PHE A 74 -14.83 -2.81 -10.12
C PHE A 74 -15.98 -2.65 -9.12
N ASN A 75 -15.99 -3.44 -8.06
CA ASN A 75 -17.06 -3.42 -7.05
C ASN A 75 -16.47 -3.67 -5.65
N TYR A 76 -17.29 -3.55 -4.62
CA TYR A 76 -16.84 -3.72 -3.23
C TYR A 76 -16.35 -5.14 -2.94
N ALA A 77 -16.91 -6.17 -3.57
CA ALA A 77 -16.45 -7.55 -3.43
C ALA A 77 -15.04 -7.72 -4.04
N HIS A 78 -14.78 -7.13 -5.21
CA HIS A 78 -13.43 -7.10 -5.79
C HIS A 78 -12.42 -6.41 -4.86
N ARG A 79 -12.79 -5.27 -4.25
CA ARG A 79 -11.95 -4.57 -3.27
C ARG A 79 -11.62 -5.45 -2.08
N GLU A 80 -12.63 -6.06 -1.46
CA GLU A 80 -12.46 -6.90 -0.29
C GLU A 80 -11.59 -8.12 -0.60
N THR A 81 -11.90 -8.86 -1.68
CA THR A 81 -11.11 -10.01 -2.12
C THR A 81 -9.66 -9.61 -2.41
N PHE A 82 -9.43 -8.48 -3.07
CA PHE A 82 -8.09 -7.97 -3.33
C PHE A 82 -7.30 -7.72 -2.04
N PHE A 83 -7.90 -7.06 -1.04
CA PHE A 83 -7.19 -6.80 0.21
C PHE A 83 -7.01 -8.07 1.05
N ARG A 84 -8.08 -8.83 1.27
CA ARG A 84 -8.10 -10.02 2.13
C ARG A 84 -7.26 -11.16 1.57
N ASP A 85 -7.51 -11.53 0.32
CA ASP A 85 -6.96 -12.75 -0.29
C ASP A 85 -5.71 -12.47 -1.12
N GLY A 86 -5.53 -11.22 -1.58
CA GLY A 86 -4.35 -10.77 -2.30
C GLY A 86 -3.31 -10.13 -1.38
N ILE A 87 -3.43 -8.82 -1.14
CA ILE A 87 -2.31 -8.03 -0.64
C ILE A 87 -1.95 -8.33 0.83
N LEU A 88 -2.94 -8.54 1.72
CA LEU A 88 -2.69 -8.77 3.14
C LEU A 88 -2.23 -10.21 3.40
N LYS A 89 -2.81 -11.18 2.68
CA LYS A 89 -2.39 -12.59 2.75
C LYS A 89 -0.92 -12.76 2.41
N HIS A 90 -0.42 -11.97 1.46
CA HIS A 90 0.95 -12.03 0.97
C HIS A 90 1.85 -10.89 1.48
N ALA A 91 1.42 -10.12 2.48
CA ALA A 91 2.16 -8.95 2.97
C ALA A 91 3.60 -9.29 3.40
N ASN A 92 3.78 -10.35 4.19
CA ASN A 92 5.11 -10.78 4.65
C ASN A 92 6.01 -11.27 3.49
N THR A 93 5.44 -12.02 2.54
CA THR A 93 6.18 -12.48 1.34
C THR A 93 6.60 -11.31 0.46
N ARG A 94 5.77 -10.26 0.39
CA ARG A 94 6.06 -9.05 -0.39
C ARG A 94 7.12 -8.16 0.27
N LEU A 95 7.19 -8.13 1.60
CA LEU A 95 8.23 -7.41 2.35
C LEU A 95 9.59 -8.05 2.16
N ASN A 96 9.66 -9.39 2.21
CA ASN A 96 10.89 -10.17 2.08
C ASN A 96 10.85 -11.00 0.77
N PRO A 97 11.02 -10.37 -0.40
CA PRO A 97 11.06 -11.12 -1.66
C PRO A 97 12.22 -12.10 -1.61
N LYS A 98 11.94 -13.38 -1.90
CA LYS A 98 13.01 -14.38 -2.06
C LYS A 98 13.88 -13.92 -3.23
N LYS A 99 15.18 -13.74 -2.99
CA LYS A 99 16.15 -13.58 -4.07
C LYS A 99 16.00 -14.78 -4.99
N LYS A 100 15.73 -14.56 -6.28
CA LYS A 100 15.86 -15.63 -7.27
C LYS A 100 17.34 -16.02 -7.22
N ASN A 101 17.63 -17.23 -6.78
CA ASN A 101 18.95 -17.78 -7.05
C ASN A 101 19.00 -17.96 -8.56
N ASP A 102 19.95 -17.30 -9.22
CA ASP A 102 20.26 -17.50 -10.64
C ASP A 102 20.74 -18.94 -10.84
N LYS A 103 19.81 -19.90 -10.80
CA LYS A 103 20.05 -21.26 -11.20
C LYS A 103 19.85 -21.32 -12.70
N GLU A 104 20.99 -21.25 -13.38
CA GLU A 104 21.29 -21.77 -14.71
C GLU A 104 20.10 -22.29 -15.53
N ASN A 105 19.87 -21.58 -16.63
CA ASN A 105 19.23 -21.98 -17.87
C ASN A 105 18.88 -23.48 -17.99
N ASN A 106 17.58 -23.79 -17.91
CA ASN A 106 17.01 -24.96 -18.58
C ASN A 106 15.90 -24.49 -19.52
N PRO A 107 16.11 -24.45 -20.86
CA PRO A 107 15.22 -23.79 -21.81
C PRO A 107 13.85 -24.45 -22.00
N ASP A 108 13.61 -25.64 -21.44
CA ASP A 108 12.40 -26.43 -21.73
C ASP A 108 11.18 -26.17 -20.80
N GLN A 109 11.21 -25.14 -19.95
CA GLN A 109 10.06 -24.82 -19.06
C GLN A 109 9.43 -23.44 -19.29
N GLU A 110 9.81 -22.72 -20.35
CA GLU A 110 9.37 -21.33 -20.54
C GLU A 110 7.87 -21.18 -20.88
N ASN A 111 7.19 -22.26 -21.30
CA ASN A 111 5.83 -22.19 -21.82
C ASN A 111 4.69 -22.51 -20.83
N ILE A 112 4.98 -22.93 -19.58
CA ILE A 112 3.90 -23.35 -18.64
C ILE A 112 3.69 -22.36 -17.48
N ARG A 113 4.59 -21.39 -17.25
CA ARG A 113 4.50 -20.45 -16.11
C ARG A 113 3.96 -19.07 -16.43
N ARG A 114 3.68 -18.74 -17.70
CA ARG A 114 3.09 -17.45 -18.13
C ARG A 114 1.59 -17.30 -17.78
N GLY A 115 1.09 -18.06 -16.81
CA GLY A 115 -0.34 -18.23 -16.52
C GLY A 115 -0.80 -17.80 -15.14
N ARG A 116 -0.05 -16.96 -14.41
CA ARG A 116 -0.52 -16.44 -13.11
C ARG A 116 0.20 -15.15 -12.73
N ASP A 117 -0.38 -14.00 -13.09
CA ASP A 117 -0.32 -12.71 -12.38
C ASP A 117 1.01 -12.28 -11.70
N ASP A 118 2.16 -12.65 -12.24
CA ASP A 118 3.46 -12.13 -11.83
C ASP A 118 3.63 -10.76 -12.50
N ILE A 119 2.91 -9.75 -12.01
CA ILE A 119 3.32 -8.36 -12.23
C ILE A 119 4.71 -8.26 -11.61
N LEU A 120 5.74 -8.21 -12.47
CA LEU A 120 7.12 -8.01 -12.08
C LEU A 120 7.17 -6.76 -11.21
N ILE A 121 7.55 -6.95 -9.94
CA ILE A 121 7.69 -5.86 -8.96
C ILE A 121 8.67 -4.80 -9.47
N GLU A 122 9.56 -5.17 -10.39
CA GLU A 122 10.52 -4.29 -11.05
C GLU A 122 9.87 -3.22 -11.95
N ASP A 123 8.65 -3.43 -12.45
CA ASP A 123 7.97 -2.44 -13.31
C ASP A 123 7.21 -1.36 -12.50
N ILE A 124 7.18 -1.46 -11.17
CA ILE A 124 6.63 -0.42 -10.30
C ILE A 124 7.77 0.48 -9.85
N ILE A 125 8.16 1.41 -10.72
CA ILE A 125 8.98 2.56 -10.36
C ILE A 125 8.20 3.32 -9.28
N ILE A 126 8.63 3.18 -8.02
CA ILE A 126 8.17 4.03 -6.92
C ILE A 126 8.86 5.36 -7.14
N CYS A 127 8.11 6.39 -7.53
CA CYS A 127 8.57 7.75 -7.36
C CYS A 127 8.75 7.96 -5.86
N ASN A 128 10.00 8.05 -5.41
CA ASN A 128 10.35 8.64 -4.13
C ASN A 128 9.77 10.06 -4.16
N VAL A 129 8.62 10.25 -3.53
CA VAL A 129 8.17 11.59 -3.15
C VAL A 129 8.92 11.88 -1.87
N ASP A 130 9.98 12.68 -1.98
CA ASP A 130 10.65 13.27 -0.84
C ASP A 130 9.62 14.08 -0.05
N VAL A 131 9.09 13.47 1.02
CA VAL A 131 8.31 14.19 2.02
C VAL A 131 9.34 14.87 2.91
N ASN A 132 9.67 16.12 2.58
CA ASN A 132 10.42 16.97 3.49
C ASN A 132 9.72 16.99 4.86
N PRO A 133 10.42 16.68 5.96
CA PRO A 133 9.84 16.81 7.29
C PRO A 133 9.52 18.29 7.52
N VAL A 134 8.28 18.57 7.90
CA VAL A 134 7.85 19.89 8.37
C VAL A 134 8.46 20.05 9.77
N GLU A 135 9.35 21.04 9.94
CA GLU A 135 9.94 21.37 11.24
C GLU A 135 8.84 21.80 12.22
N GLU A 136 8.82 21.14 13.37
CA GLU A 136 7.95 21.42 14.50
C GLU A 136 8.58 22.58 15.29
N GLU A 137 8.12 23.81 15.05
CA GLU A 137 8.51 24.97 15.87
C GLU A 137 7.90 24.82 17.26
N LEU A 138 8.75 24.37 18.21
CA LEU A 138 8.50 24.40 19.64
C LEU A 138 8.49 25.87 20.10
N MET A 139 7.31 26.42 20.40
CA MET A 139 7.20 27.68 21.13
C MET A 139 7.68 27.45 22.57
N GLY A 140 8.74 28.17 22.94
CA GLY A 140 9.32 28.22 24.27
C GLY A 140 8.35 28.79 25.30
N ASP A 141 8.46 28.23 26.50
CA ASP A 141 7.74 28.56 27.72
C ASP A 141 8.53 29.65 28.45
N ASP A 142 8.08 30.90 28.39
CA ASP A 142 8.72 32.04 29.05
C ASP A 142 8.27 32.10 30.52
N GLY A 143 8.84 31.23 31.34
CA GLY A 143 8.76 31.31 32.79
C GLY A 143 9.92 32.14 33.35
N GLU A 144 9.70 33.42 33.65
CA GLU A 144 10.61 34.22 34.49
C GLU A 144 9.99 34.45 35.88
N GLN A 145 10.61 33.83 36.90
CA GLN A 145 10.49 34.20 38.30
C GLN A 145 11.87 34.67 38.82
N GLN A 146 11.86 35.85 39.42
CA GLN A 146 12.66 36.34 40.57
C GLN A 146 14.18 36.51 40.40
N GLU A 147 14.63 37.76 40.61
CA GLU A 147 15.90 38.04 41.30
C GLU A 147 15.65 39.03 42.46
N GLU A 148 16.14 38.59 43.61
CA GLU A 148 16.26 39.26 44.91
C GLU A 148 17.55 40.10 44.98
N GLU A 149 17.64 40.94 46.02
CA GLU A 149 18.83 41.62 46.58
C GLU A 149 19.44 42.82 45.81
N ASN A 150 19.15 44.06 46.25
CA ASN A 150 19.83 44.72 47.40
C ASN A 150 19.16 46.06 47.75
#